data_AF-A0A0B6YMR0-F1
#
_entry.id   AF-A0A0B6YMR0-F1
#
_cell.length_a   1.000
_cell.length_b   1.000
_cell.length_c   1.000
_cell.angle_alpha   90.00
_cell.angle_beta   90.00
_cell.angle_gamma   90.00
#
_symmetry.space_group_name_H-M   'P 1'
#
loop_
_entity.id
_entity.type
_entity.pdbx_description
1 polymer ?
#
loop_
_entity_poly.entity_id
_entity_poly.type
_entity_poly.pdbx_seq_one_letter_code
_entity_poly.pdbx_strand_id
1 'polypeptide(L)'
;NFLQESLKLRSLELLPYITKVWEEEPELPIIRPLWWISPKDKKAYVINDQFLVGDELLVAPILCENVVKRFVYLPKGVWRGCNMTSIQGPRTVEVTTYNFSVIPYFWREDAIRL
;
A
#
# COMPACT_ATOMS: atom_id res chain seq x y z
N ASN A 1 -16.86 -15.04 -0.76
CA ASN A 1 -17.18 -14.07 0.31
C ASN A 1 -15.89 -13.34 0.70
N PHE A 2 -15.95 -12.23 1.45
CA PHE A 2 -14.79 -11.41 1.84
C PHE A 2 -13.53 -12.20 2.22
N LEU A 3 -13.71 -13.18 3.11
CA LEU A 3 -12.61 -13.98 3.66
C LEU A 3 -11.87 -14.74 2.57
N GLN A 4 -12.58 -15.32 1.60
CA GLN A 4 -11.97 -16.02 0.48
C GLN A 4 -11.17 -15.09 -0.43
N GLU A 5 -11.68 -13.88 -0.70
CA GLU A 5 -10.97 -12.88 -1.52
C GLU A 5 -9.72 -12.35 -0.81
N SER A 6 -9.82 -12.09 0.50
CA SER A 6 -8.69 -11.68 1.33
C SER A 6 -7.62 -12.76 1.42
N LEU A 7 -8.02 -14.03 1.57
CA LEU A 7 -7.07 -15.15 1.57
C LEU A 7 -6.41 -15.33 0.21
N LYS A 8 -7.13 -15.13 -0.90
CA LYS A 8 -6.54 -15.16 -2.24
C LYS A 8 -5.52 -14.03 -2.41
N LEU A 9 -5.88 -12.79 -2.08
CA LEU A 9 -4.95 -11.65 -2.13
C LEU A 9 -3.71 -11.90 -1.27
N ARG A 10 -3.92 -12.36 -0.02
CA ARG A 10 -2.84 -12.72 0.88
C ARG A 10 -1.92 -13.78 0.27
N SER A 11 -2.48 -14.90 -0.17
CA SER A 11 -1.69 -16.05 -0.60
C SER A 11 -1.01 -15.86 -1.95
N LEU A 12 -1.66 -15.17 -2.89
CA LEU A 12 -1.18 -15.05 -4.27
C LEU A 12 -0.31 -13.82 -4.49
N GLU A 13 -0.60 -12.70 -3.81
CA GLU A 13 0.10 -11.43 -4.08
C GLU A 13 0.99 -11.03 -2.90
N LEU A 14 0.45 -11.06 -1.67
CA LEU A 14 1.15 -10.48 -0.51
C LEU A 14 2.22 -11.40 0.05
N LEU A 15 1.94 -12.69 0.26
CA LEU A 15 2.88 -13.62 0.87
C LEU A 15 4.16 -13.79 0.05
N PRO A 16 4.12 -13.99 -1.28
CA PRO A 16 5.35 -14.07 -2.07
C PRO A 16 6.23 -12.83 -1.92
N TYR A 17 5.62 -11.64 -1.91
CA TYR A 17 6.36 -10.39 -1.75
C TYR A 17 6.88 -10.18 -0.33
N ILE A 18 6.09 -10.49 0.71
CA ILE A 18 6.54 -10.42 2.10
C ILE A 18 7.73 -11.35 2.33
N THR A 19 7.69 -12.56 1.80
CA THR A 19 8.81 -13.51 1.85
C THR A 19 10.03 -12.95 1.14
N LYS A 20 9.87 -12.39 -0.07
CA LYS A 20 10.96 -11.71 -0.79
C LYS A 20 11.61 -10.61 0.06
N VAL A 21 10.80 -9.71 0.64
CA VAL A 21 11.31 -8.62 1.49
C VAL A 21 12.09 -9.16 2.70
N TRP A 22 11.58 -10.22 3.32
CA TRP A 22 12.25 -10.88 4.46
C TRP A 22 13.59 -11.50 4.07
N GLU A 23 13.67 -12.13 2.90
CA GLU A 23 14.89 -12.79 2.42
C GLU A 23 15.95 -11.77 1.96
N GLU A 24 15.53 -10.68 1.30
CA GLU A 24 16.44 -9.65 0.78
C GLU A 24 16.94 -8.69 1.88
N GLU A 25 16.10 -8.36 2.84
CA GLU A 25 16.39 -7.34 3.88
C GLU A 25 15.99 -7.81 5.29
N PRO A 26 16.54 -8.93 5.81
CA PRO A 26 16.11 -9.55 7.07
C PRO A 26 16.31 -8.67 8.31
N GLU A 27 17.25 -7.73 8.24
CA GLU A 27 17.57 -6.77 9.31
C GLU A 27 16.62 -5.55 9.33
N LEU A 28 15.80 -5.38 8.29
CA LEU A 28 14.90 -4.23 8.15
C LEU A 28 13.45 -4.62 8.46
N PRO A 29 12.65 -3.71 9.04
CA PRO A 29 11.24 -3.99 9.29
C PRO A 29 10.50 -4.21 7.97
N ILE A 30 9.66 -5.25 7.90
CA ILE A 30 8.81 -5.51 6.73
C ILE A 30 7.76 -4.41 6.58
N ILE A 31 7.12 -4.02 7.69
CA ILE A 31 6.14 -2.92 7.71
C ILE A 31 6.87 -1.62 7.99
N ARG A 32 6.76 -0.66 7.07
CA ARG A 32 7.50 0.60 7.11
C ARG A 32 6.53 1.79 7.05
N PRO A 33 6.80 2.89 7.74
CA PRO A 33 6.02 4.13 7.58
C PRO A 33 6.33 4.81 6.24
N LEU A 34 5.42 5.65 5.74
CA LEU A 34 5.60 6.31 4.42
C LEU A 34 6.83 7.20 4.34
N TRP A 35 7.25 7.81 5.45
CA TRP A 35 8.45 8.65 5.48
C TRP A 35 9.74 7.85 5.23
N TRP A 36 9.70 6.51 5.28
CA TRP A 36 10.82 5.63 4.97
C TRP A 36 11.37 5.86 3.55
N ILE A 37 10.47 5.91 2.56
CA ILE A 37 10.83 6.15 1.15
C ILE A 37 10.74 7.64 0.77
N SER A 38 10.25 8.48 1.67
CA SER A 38 10.05 9.92 1.45
C SER A 38 10.43 10.75 2.68
N PRO A 39 11.70 10.72 3.12
CA PRO A 39 12.14 11.36 4.37
C PRO A 39 12.13 12.88 4.34
N LYS A 40 11.97 13.50 3.17
CA LYS A 40 11.84 14.97 3.02
C LYS A 40 10.38 15.43 2.95
N ASP A 41 9.44 14.50 2.90
CA ASP A 41 8.02 14.78 2.77
C ASP A 41 7.36 14.89 4.14
N LYS A 42 7.10 16.13 4.57
CA LYS A 42 6.44 16.41 5.86
C LYS A 42 5.07 15.74 6.00
N LYS A 43 4.36 15.52 4.89
CA LYS A 43 3.05 14.85 4.93
C LYS A 43 3.21 13.38 5.27
N ALA A 44 4.24 12.71 4.74
CA ALA A 44 4.54 11.31 5.04
C ALA A 44 4.82 11.06 6.54
N TYR A 45 5.28 12.07 7.30
CA TYR A 45 5.49 11.97 8.76
C TYR A 45 4.21 11.94 9.58
N VAL A 46 3.12 12.54 9.09
CA VAL A 46 1.86 12.65 9.85
C VAL A 46 0.82 11.60 9.44
N ILE A 47 1.09 10.82 8.39
CA ILE A 47 0.25 9.70 7.99
C ILE A 47 0.48 8.54 8.98
N ASN A 48 -0.58 8.16 9.68
CA ASN A 48 -0.58 7.09 10.69
C ASN A 48 -1.57 5.96 10.37
N ASP A 49 -2.27 6.06 9.25
CA ASP A 49 -3.36 5.17 8.84
C ASP A 49 -3.06 4.42 7.52
N GLN A 50 -1.82 4.52 7.04
CA GLN A 50 -1.28 3.86 5.85
C GLN A 50 0.16 3.46 6.14
N PHE A 51 0.60 2.37 5.52
CA PHE A 51 1.95 1.85 5.70
C PHE A 51 2.46 1.20 4.42
N LEU A 52 3.77 0.98 4.37
CA LEU A 52 4.43 0.22 3.32
C LEU A 52 4.70 -1.20 3.82
N VAL A 53 4.67 -2.16 2.91
CA VAL A 53 5.30 -3.47 3.03
C VAL A 53 6.52 -3.41 2.13
N GLY A 54 7.71 -3.62 2.69
CA GLY A 54 8.97 -3.29 2.01
C GLY A 54 8.95 -1.84 1.51
N ASP A 55 9.56 -1.61 0.35
CA ASP A 55 9.59 -0.29 -0.28
C ASP A 55 8.57 -0.14 -1.43
N GLU A 56 7.92 -1.23 -1.84
CA GLU A 56 7.17 -1.30 -3.11
C GLU A 56 5.66 -1.39 -2.94
N LEU A 57 5.14 -1.84 -1.79
CA LEU A 57 3.70 -1.99 -1.61
C LEU A 57 3.17 -1.02 -0.57
N LEU A 58 2.29 -0.10 -0.95
CA LEU A 58 1.54 0.75 -0.02
C LEU A 58 0.19 0.12 0.30
N VAL A 59 -0.16 0.07 1.58
CA VAL A 59 -1.42 -0.47 2.11
C VAL A 59 -2.13 0.61 2.91
N ALA A 60 -3.43 0.78 2.65
CA ALA A 60 -4.26 1.83 3.24
C ALA A 60 -5.59 1.24 3.76
N PRO A 61 -5.58 0.52 4.90
CA PRO A 61 -6.76 -0.17 5.41
C PRO A 61 -7.93 0.78 5.72
N ILE A 62 -9.15 0.25 5.65
CA ILE A 62 -10.35 0.93 6.14
C ILE A 62 -10.48 0.61 7.64
N LEU A 63 -10.41 1.65 8.47
CA LEU A 63 -10.36 1.51 9.93
C LEU A 63 -11.70 1.77 10.63
N CYS A 64 -12.71 2.22 9.89
CA CYS A 64 -14.02 2.61 10.44
C CYS A 64 -15.15 1.84 9.77
N GLU A 65 -16.12 1.40 10.58
CA GLU A 65 -17.37 0.81 10.09
C GLU A 65 -18.14 1.81 9.23
N ASN A 66 -18.88 1.31 8.23
CA ASN A 66 -19.73 2.12 7.34
C ASN A 66 -19.02 3.17 6.47
N VAL A 67 -17.69 3.14 6.41
CA VAL A 67 -16.92 3.99 5.49
C VAL A 67 -16.71 3.30 4.15
N VAL A 68 -17.25 3.93 3.09
CA VAL A 68 -17.11 3.49 1.69
C VAL A 68 -16.10 4.32 0.88
N LYS A 69 -15.53 5.36 1.49
CA LYS A 69 -14.56 6.28 0.88
C LYS A 69 -13.35 6.44 1.77
N ARG A 70 -12.16 6.27 1.18
CA ARG A 70 -10.87 6.37 1.88
C ARG A 70 -9.97 7.35 1.13
N PHE A 71 -9.41 8.33 1.84
CA PHE A 71 -8.34 9.15 1.30
C PHE A 71 -7.00 8.45 1.51
N VAL A 72 -6.28 8.23 0.42
CA VAL A 72 -4.95 7.57 0.42
C VAL A 72 -3.93 8.60 -0.05
N TYR A 73 -2.86 8.78 0.71
CA TYR A 73 -1.74 9.62 0.32
C TYR A 73 -0.67 8.77 -0.37
N LEU A 74 -0.43 9.06 -1.64
CA LEU A 74 0.63 8.47 -2.43
C LEU A 74 1.84 9.41 -2.37
N PRO A 75 2.97 8.99 -1.77
CA PRO A 75 4.18 9.81 -1.75
C PRO A 75 4.83 9.85 -3.14
N LYS A 76 5.98 10.52 -3.29
CA LYS A 76 6.67 10.63 -4.58
C LYS A 76 6.92 9.24 -5.20
N GLY A 77 6.47 9.06 -6.44
CA GLY A 77 6.64 7.82 -7.21
C GLY A 77 5.46 7.58 -8.15
N VAL A 78 5.50 6.45 -8.87
CA VAL A 78 4.39 5.98 -9.71
C VAL A 78 3.72 4.81 -9.02
N TRP A 79 2.43 4.95 -8.71
CA TRP A 79 1.70 3.98 -7.91
C TRP A 79 0.58 3.35 -8.72
N ARG A 80 0.65 2.04 -8.97
CA ARG A 80 -0.40 1.26 -9.62
C ARG A 80 -1.37 0.70 -8.59
N GLY A 81 -2.62 1.14 -8.66
CA GLY A 81 -3.71 0.61 -7.84
C GLY A 81 -4.21 -0.75 -8.32
N CYS A 82 -5.09 -1.38 -7.53
CA CYS A 82 -5.72 -2.66 -7.87
C CYS A 82 -6.57 -2.62 -9.15
N ASN A 83 -7.03 -1.45 -9.57
CA ASN A 83 -7.74 -1.23 -10.84
C ASN A 83 -6.79 -1.06 -12.04
N MET A 84 -5.52 -1.43 -11.91
CA MET A 84 -4.47 -1.30 -12.92
C MET A 84 -4.20 0.15 -13.37
N THR A 85 -4.71 1.14 -12.64
CA THR A 85 -4.45 2.55 -12.94
C THR A 85 -3.18 3.01 -12.23
N SER A 86 -2.25 3.56 -13.00
CA SER A 86 -1.04 4.19 -12.48
C SER A 86 -1.28 5.65 -12.14
N ILE A 87 -0.80 6.06 -10.97
CA ILE A 87 -1.04 7.38 -10.40
C ILE A 87 0.29 7.99 -9.97
N GLN A 88 0.61 9.16 -10.51
CA GLN A 88 1.80 9.93 -10.13
C GLN A 88 1.58 10.60 -8.77
N GLY A 89 2.44 10.29 -7.79
CA GLY A 89 2.58 11.05 -6.54
C GLY A 89 3.61 12.18 -6.65
N PRO A 90 3.65 13.11 -5.67
CA PRO A 90 2.92 13.09 -4.40
C PRO A 90 1.49 13.63 -4.55
N ARG A 91 0.48 12.85 -4.14
CA ARG A 91 -0.94 13.30 -4.14
C ARG A 91 -1.81 12.48 -3.22
N THR A 92 -2.93 13.06 -2.78
CA THR A 92 -4.00 12.31 -2.12
C THR A 92 -5.04 11.90 -3.16
N VAL A 93 -5.49 10.64 -3.10
CA VAL A 93 -6.55 10.08 -3.95
C VAL A 93 -7.72 9.62 -3.09
N GLU A 94 -8.94 9.81 -3.60
CA GLU A 94 -10.13 9.21 -3.00
C GLU A 94 -10.31 7.82 -3.62
N VAL A 95 -10.32 6.79 -2.78
CA VAL A 95 -10.63 5.42 -3.16
C VAL A 95 -12.03 5.12 -2.67
N THR A 96 -12.93 4.79 -3.58
CA THR A 96 -14.28 4.30 -3.24
C THR A 96 -14.24 2.77 -3.20
N THR A 97 -14.60 2.19 -2.07
CA THR A 97 -14.73 0.75 -1.91
C THR A 97 -16.19 0.38 -1.92
N TYR A 98 -16.59 -0.46 -2.89
CA TYR A 98 -17.98 -0.93 -3.03
C TYR A 98 -18.40 -1.92 -1.92
N ASN A 99 -17.45 -2.31 -1.07
CA ASN A 99 -17.58 -3.34 -0.04
C ASN A 99 -16.40 -3.16 0.95
N PHE A 100 -16.64 -3.29 2.27
CA PHE A 100 -15.59 -3.34 3.32
C PHE A 100 -14.50 -4.40 3.06
N SER A 101 -14.77 -5.29 2.11
CA SER A 101 -13.93 -6.41 1.74
C SER A 101 -12.69 -6.05 0.93
N VAL A 102 -12.58 -4.81 0.45
CA VAL A 102 -11.46 -4.39 -0.39
C VAL A 102 -10.54 -3.52 0.44
N ILE A 103 -9.35 -4.02 0.74
CA ILE A 103 -8.27 -3.25 1.35
C ILE A 103 -7.59 -2.48 0.21
N PRO A 104 -7.60 -1.14 0.19
CA PRO A 104 -6.84 -0.38 -0.79
C PRO A 104 -5.34 -0.67 -0.66
N TYR A 105 -4.71 -0.99 -1.79
CA TYR A 105 -3.26 -1.15 -1.89
C TYR A 105 -2.75 -0.65 -3.25
N PHE A 106 -1.49 -0.27 -3.30
CA PHE A 106 -0.83 0.30 -4.46
C PHE A 106 0.61 -0.23 -4.58
N TRP A 107 0.97 -0.70 -5.77
CA TRP A 107 2.33 -1.11 -6.10
C TRP A 107 3.12 0.07 -6.66
N ARG A 108 4.35 0.28 -6.19
CA ARG A 108 5.26 1.29 -6.69
C ARG A 108 5.93 0.78 -7.97
N GLU A 109 5.49 1.27 -9.13
CA GLU A 109 5.98 0.80 -10.43
C GLU A 109 7.39 1.28 -10.74
N ASP A 110 7.76 2.48 -10.30
CA ASP A 110 9.10 3.04 -10.48
C ASP A 110 10.14 2.46 -9.51
N ALA A 111 9.72 1.51 -8.64
CA ALA A 111 10.63 0.75 -7.79
C ALA A 111 11.28 -0.45 -8.51
N ILE A 112 10.66 -0.96 -9.57
CA ILE A 112 11.09 -2.20 -10.22
C ILE A 112 12.46 -1.95 -10.85
N ARG A 113 13.50 -2.49 -10.20
CA ARG A 113 14.84 -2.58 -10.77
C ARG A 113 14.79 -3.57 -11.93
N LEU A 114 15.12 -3.10 -13.14
CA LEU A 114 15.50 -3.97 -14.26
C LEU A 114 16.75 -4.79 -13.91
#